data_AF-A0A3D2Q017-F1
#
_entry.id   AF-A0A3D2Q017-F1
#
_cell.length_a   1.000
_cell.length_b   1.000
_cell.length_c   1.000
_cell.angle_alpha   90.00
_cell.angle_beta   90.00
_cell.angle_gamma   90.00
#
_symmetry.space_group_name_H-M   'P 1'
#
loop_
_entity.id
_entity.type
_entity.pdbx_description
1 polymer ?
#
loop_
_entity_poly.entity_id
_entity_poly.type
_entity_poly.pdbx_seq_one_letter_code
_entity_poly.pdbx_strand_id
1 'polypeptide(L)'
;EVATFRSGQVQTAKSGVIVRDNCYGNLEDDVVRRDFNINALYYDIHKHEVIDYVGGLKDLEAREIHIIGEAKLRFSEDPVRMIRAVRFGEKLGAELSDEVKNCILDQAPLLSNISPARLYEECIKLFHNEYSFEVYEQLEKYGLLKHLFKQTHKNDFIKKALLNTAARIKQNKPVTPAFLFAVFLWQAQNERFVMIKKKQRSFYLAMTQASEEVIINQIKQVSLPKWLTARIKDIWIMQSKLEKMHPKKVDDLLQNPRFRMAYDFLLLRSQSINPELEDVAKFWTKAQQ
;
A
#
# COMPACT_ATOMS: atom_id res chain seq x y z
N GLU A 1 -15.16 -1.41 -18.37
CA GLU A 1 -14.90 0.03 -18.51
C GLU A 1 -14.87 0.36 -20.01
N VAL A 2 -15.47 1.46 -20.44
CA VAL A 2 -15.46 1.89 -21.86
C VAL A 2 -14.89 3.30 -21.88
N ALA A 3 -13.77 3.49 -22.59
CA ALA A 3 -13.07 4.77 -22.70
C ALA A 3 -12.70 5.05 -24.16
N THR A 4 -12.75 6.32 -24.56
CA THR A 4 -12.37 6.77 -25.90
C THR A 4 -10.84 6.88 -26.02
N PHE A 5 -10.28 6.57 -27.20
CA PHE A 5 -8.86 6.78 -27.47
C PHE A 5 -8.50 8.26 -27.38
N ARG A 6 -7.31 8.53 -26.82
CA ARG A 6 -6.84 9.89 -26.56
C ARG A 6 -5.58 10.18 -27.38
N SER A 7 -5.46 11.41 -27.86
CA SER A 7 -4.27 11.94 -28.56
C SER A 7 -3.64 13.12 -27.81
N GLY A 8 -2.48 13.57 -28.29
CA GLY A 8 -1.81 14.80 -27.87
C GLY A 8 -0.85 14.66 -26.69
N GLN A 9 0.10 15.61 -26.58
CA GLN A 9 0.99 15.72 -25.42
C GLN A 9 0.20 16.12 -24.17
N VAL A 10 0.42 15.39 -23.09
CA VAL A 10 -0.17 15.67 -21.77
C VAL A 10 0.42 16.99 -21.27
N GLN A 11 -0.35 18.07 -21.29
CA GLN A 11 0.10 19.32 -20.70
C GLN A 11 0.03 19.22 -19.17
N THR A 12 1.18 19.11 -18.53
CA THR A 12 1.32 19.15 -17.07
C THR A 12 1.55 20.60 -16.61
N ALA A 13 0.82 21.03 -15.58
CA ALA A 13 1.11 22.27 -14.87
C ALA A 13 2.50 22.18 -14.21
N LYS A 14 3.07 23.32 -13.83
CA LYS A 14 4.33 23.38 -13.04
C LYS A 14 4.27 22.60 -11.72
N SER A 15 3.09 22.16 -11.30
CA SER A 15 2.82 21.33 -10.11
C SER A 15 2.67 19.82 -10.39
N GLY A 16 2.86 19.35 -11.62
CA GLY A 16 2.71 17.93 -11.99
C GLY A 16 1.26 17.46 -12.16
N VAL A 17 0.28 18.38 -12.15
CA VAL A 17 -1.13 18.09 -12.43
C VAL A 17 -1.39 18.16 -13.93
N ILE A 18 -2.03 17.14 -14.50
CA ILE A 18 -2.46 17.11 -15.91
C ILE A 18 -3.56 18.17 -16.12
N VAL A 19 -3.34 19.13 -17.02
CA VAL A 19 -4.18 20.34 -17.20
C VAL A 19 -5.16 20.20 -18.37
N ARG A 20 -4.81 19.45 -19.41
CA ARG A 20 -5.68 19.18 -20.58
C ARG A 20 -5.50 17.76 -21.07
N ASP A 21 -6.60 16.99 -21.11
CA ASP A 21 -6.64 15.59 -21.56
C ASP A 21 -7.88 15.27 -22.42
N ASN A 22 -8.39 16.24 -23.19
CA ASN A 22 -9.63 16.08 -23.97
C ASN A 22 -9.40 16.01 -25.49
N CYS A 23 -8.22 15.58 -25.92
CA CYS A 23 -7.94 15.35 -27.34
C CYS A 23 -8.19 13.87 -27.66
N TYR A 24 -9.02 13.59 -28.65
CA TYR A 24 -9.32 12.22 -29.10
C TYR A 24 -8.37 11.81 -30.22
N GLY A 25 -7.97 10.55 -30.22
CA GLY A 25 -6.93 10.02 -31.10
C GLY A 25 -7.32 8.73 -31.80
N ASN A 26 -6.39 8.22 -32.59
CA ASN A 26 -6.45 6.85 -33.06
C ASN A 26 -5.88 5.88 -31.99
N LEU A 27 -5.84 4.59 -32.31
CA LEU A 27 -5.32 3.57 -31.40
C LEU A 27 -3.81 3.78 -31.11
N GLU A 28 -3.02 4.11 -32.14
CA GLU A 28 -1.58 4.37 -32.02
C GLU A 28 -1.28 5.55 -31.07
N ASP A 29 -2.10 6.59 -31.11
CA ASP A 29 -2.00 7.75 -30.22
C ASP A 29 -2.27 7.39 -28.76
N ASP A 30 -3.19 6.44 -28.48
CA ASP A 30 -3.50 6.02 -27.11
C ASP A 30 -2.42 5.09 -26.53
N VAL A 31 -1.81 4.25 -27.39
CA VAL A 31 -0.71 3.34 -27.01
C VAL A 31 0.42 4.10 -26.33
N VAL A 32 0.90 5.18 -26.94
CA VAL A 32 2.06 5.95 -26.43
C VAL A 32 1.80 6.62 -25.08
N ARG A 33 0.53 6.73 -24.68
CA ARG A 33 0.11 7.33 -23.42
C ARG A 33 0.05 6.34 -22.27
N ARG A 34 0.03 5.05 -22.56
CA ARG A 34 0.07 3.98 -21.55
C ARG A 34 1.44 3.94 -20.89
N ASP A 35 1.46 3.27 -19.75
CA ASP A 35 2.61 3.20 -18.87
C ASP A 35 3.61 2.14 -19.34
N PHE A 36 3.20 0.89 -19.55
CA PHE A 36 4.13 -0.21 -19.87
C PHE A 36 3.73 -0.91 -21.17
N ASN A 37 4.72 -1.41 -21.90
CA ASN A 37 4.53 -2.10 -23.18
C ASN A 37 3.52 -3.25 -23.05
N ILE A 38 3.70 -4.09 -22.03
CA ILE A 38 2.81 -5.21 -21.71
C ILE A 38 1.35 -4.81 -21.44
N ASN A 39 1.10 -3.55 -21.05
CA ASN A 39 -0.24 -3.02 -20.77
C ASN A 39 -0.84 -2.28 -21.96
N ALA A 40 -0.13 -2.23 -23.10
CA ALA A 40 -0.53 -1.55 -24.32
C ALA A 40 -0.81 -2.50 -25.49
N LEU A 41 -1.23 -3.73 -25.16
CA LEU A 41 -1.78 -4.70 -26.11
C LEU A 41 -3.27 -4.46 -26.31
N TYR A 42 -3.73 -4.48 -27.56
CA TYR A 42 -5.14 -4.38 -27.93
C TYR A 42 -5.58 -5.68 -28.59
N TYR A 43 -6.86 -6.03 -28.46
CA TYR A 43 -7.43 -7.21 -29.11
C TYR A 43 -8.61 -6.81 -30.00
N ASP A 44 -8.52 -7.16 -31.28
CA ASP A 44 -9.59 -6.97 -32.25
C ASP A 44 -10.48 -8.22 -32.26
N ILE A 45 -11.73 -8.08 -31.77
CA ILE A 45 -12.69 -9.18 -31.70
C ILE A 45 -13.23 -9.62 -33.06
N HIS A 46 -13.13 -8.77 -34.10
CA HIS A 46 -13.60 -9.09 -35.44
C HIS A 46 -12.55 -9.84 -36.23
N LYS A 47 -11.27 -9.46 -36.06
CA LYS A 47 -10.13 -10.12 -36.71
C LYS A 47 -9.55 -11.27 -35.89
N HIS A 48 -9.89 -11.35 -34.60
CA HIS A 48 -9.29 -12.29 -33.65
C HIS A 48 -7.77 -12.13 -33.53
N GLU A 49 -7.28 -10.89 -33.60
CA GLU A 49 -5.86 -10.56 -33.62
C GLU A 49 -5.47 -9.70 -32.41
N VAL A 50 -4.26 -9.92 -31.91
CA VAL A 50 -3.62 -9.03 -30.93
C VAL A 50 -2.82 -7.98 -31.70
N ILE A 51 -3.09 -6.71 -31.40
CA ILE A 51 -2.39 -5.57 -31.98
C ILE A 51 -1.36 -5.09 -30.95
N ASP A 52 -0.09 -5.12 -31.35
CA ASP A 52 1.06 -4.72 -30.54
C ASP A 52 1.93 -3.71 -31.31
N TYR A 53 1.91 -2.46 -30.85
CA TYR A 53 2.67 -1.36 -31.45
C TYR A 53 4.02 -1.10 -30.78
N VAL A 54 4.26 -1.67 -29.59
CA VAL A 54 5.39 -1.31 -28.72
C VAL A 54 6.24 -2.49 -28.28
N GLY A 55 5.91 -3.70 -28.75
CA GLY A 55 6.63 -4.92 -28.39
C GLY A 55 6.20 -5.53 -27.06
N GLY A 56 4.98 -5.24 -26.60
CA GLY A 56 4.43 -5.80 -25.36
C GLY A 56 4.36 -7.32 -25.33
N LEU A 57 4.18 -7.98 -26.49
CA LEU A 57 4.20 -9.45 -26.57
C LEU A 57 5.60 -10.01 -26.32
N LYS A 58 6.64 -9.36 -26.84
CA LYS A 58 8.04 -9.76 -26.61
C LYS A 58 8.42 -9.59 -25.15
N ASP A 59 8.00 -8.48 -24.53
CA ASP A 59 8.22 -8.23 -23.11
C ASP A 59 7.51 -9.23 -22.22
N LEU A 60 6.29 -9.63 -22.60
CA LEU A 60 5.54 -10.66 -21.88
C LEU A 60 6.24 -12.03 -21.97
N GLU A 61 6.76 -12.39 -23.14
CA GLU A 61 7.52 -13.61 -23.36
C GLU A 61 8.85 -13.61 -22.58
N ALA A 62 9.57 -12.49 -22.62
CA ALA A 62 10.83 -12.30 -21.89
C ALA A 62 10.64 -12.11 -20.37
N ARG A 63 9.41 -11.85 -19.92
CA ARG A 63 9.07 -11.46 -18.54
C ARG A 63 9.83 -10.21 -18.10
N GLU A 64 9.75 -9.17 -18.92
CA GLU A 64 10.38 -7.88 -18.65
C GLU A 64 9.33 -6.75 -18.59
N ILE A 65 9.57 -5.77 -17.74
CA ILE A 65 8.75 -4.56 -17.62
C ILE A 65 9.51 -3.41 -18.26
N HIS A 66 9.14 -3.07 -19.49
CA HIS A 66 9.55 -1.86 -20.17
C HIS A 66 8.46 -0.78 -20.09
N ILE A 67 8.91 0.46 -19.95
CA ILE A 67 8.07 1.65 -20.01
C ILE A 67 7.95 2.12 -21.46
N ILE A 68 6.79 2.64 -21.84
CA ILE A 68 6.60 3.19 -23.18
C ILE A 68 7.23 4.57 -23.25
N GLY A 69 8.26 4.72 -24.09
CA GLY A 69 9.08 5.93 -24.22
C GLY A 69 10.28 5.96 -23.27
N GLU A 70 10.90 7.13 -23.08
CA GLU A 70 12.05 7.28 -22.20
C GLU A 70 11.64 7.30 -20.72
N ALA A 71 12.22 6.40 -19.89
CA ALA A 71 11.82 6.22 -18.50
C ALA A 71 11.88 7.52 -17.68
N LYS A 72 12.95 8.30 -17.88
CA LYS A 72 13.21 9.56 -17.17
C LYS A 72 12.13 10.60 -17.42
N LEU A 73 11.69 10.74 -18.67
CA LEU A 73 10.62 11.68 -19.01
C LEU A 73 9.29 11.22 -18.41
N ARG A 74 8.96 9.93 -18.58
CA ARG A 74 7.67 9.37 -18.18
C ARG A 74 7.48 9.32 -16.67
N PHE A 75 8.53 9.06 -15.90
CA PHE A 75 8.49 9.14 -14.44
C PHE A 75 8.48 10.58 -13.93
N SER A 76 9.09 11.53 -14.66
CA SER A 76 8.97 12.95 -14.34
C SER A 76 7.55 13.48 -14.54
N GLU A 77 6.87 13.05 -15.61
CA GLU A 77 5.47 13.38 -15.89
C GLU A 77 4.52 12.77 -14.86
N ASP A 78 4.73 11.50 -14.50
CA ASP A 78 3.90 10.77 -13.56
C ASP A 78 4.72 9.81 -12.68
N PRO A 79 5.23 10.29 -11.53
CA PRO A 79 6.03 9.50 -10.59
C PRO A 79 5.35 8.22 -10.09
N VAL A 80 4.02 8.16 -10.10
CA VAL A 80 3.26 6.97 -9.70
C VAL A 80 3.57 5.76 -10.58
N ARG A 81 4.03 5.97 -11.82
CA ARG A 81 4.47 4.88 -12.71
C ARG A 81 5.61 4.06 -12.08
N MET A 82 6.47 4.62 -11.25
CA MET A 82 7.54 3.87 -10.56
C MET A 82 6.98 2.78 -9.64
N ILE A 83 6.02 3.13 -8.78
CA ILE A 83 5.39 2.14 -7.87
C ILE A 83 4.50 1.15 -8.63
N ARG A 84 3.93 1.56 -9.77
CA ARG A 84 3.19 0.66 -10.66
C ARG A 84 4.12 -0.35 -11.32
N ALA A 85 5.31 0.07 -11.77
CA ALA A 85 6.31 -0.81 -12.36
C ALA A 85 6.65 -1.94 -11.39
N VAL A 86 6.99 -1.58 -10.15
CA VAL A 86 7.26 -2.55 -9.07
C VAL A 86 6.08 -3.49 -8.86
N ARG A 87 4.86 -2.96 -8.77
CA ARG A 87 3.65 -3.80 -8.61
C ARG A 87 3.47 -4.80 -9.74
N PHE A 88 3.66 -4.36 -10.99
CA PHE A 88 3.49 -5.22 -12.16
C PHE A 88 4.59 -6.25 -12.29
N GLY A 89 5.85 -5.89 -11.98
CA GLY A 89 6.97 -6.82 -11.92
C GLY A 89 6.64 -8.00 -11.00
N GLU A 90 6.24 -7.71 -9.75
CA GLU A 90 5.90 -8.77 -8.79
C GLU A 90 4.63 -9.54 -9.18
N LYS A 91 3.60 -8.85 -9.69
CA LYS A 91 2.34 -9.51 -10.10
C LYS A 91 2.55 -10.50 -11.25
N LEU A 92 3.45 -10.21 -12.17
CA LEU A 92 3.67 -10.99 -13.38
C LEU A 92 4.87 -11.94 -13.27
N GLY A 93 5.63 -11.87 -12.17
CA GLY A 93 6.91 -12.55 -12.06
C GLY A 93 7.91 -12.07 -13.13
N ALA A 94 7.87 -10.77 -13.41
CA ALA A 94 8.65 -10.11 -14.44
C ALA A 94 9.71 -9.19 -13.81
N GLU A 95 10.88 -9.12 -14.44
CA GLU A 95 11.94 -8.21 -14.03
C GLU A 95 11.73 -6.82 -14.62
N LEU A 96 12.10 -5.79 -13.86
CA LEU A 96 12.18 -4.43 -14.41
C LEU A 96 13.38 -4.33 -15.34
N SER A 97 13.24 -3.67 -16.50
CA SER A 97 14.40 -3.40 -17.36
C SER A 97 15.44 -2.54 -16.63
N ASP A 98 16.71 -2.61 -17.05
CA ASP A 98 17.79 -1.84 -16.41
C ASP A 98 17.55 -0.32 -16.48
N GLU A 99 16.97 0.16 -17.59
CA GLU A 99 16.56 1.55 -17.73
C GLU A 99 15.56 1.95 -16.63
N VAL A 100 14.52 1.13 -16.43
CA VAL A 100 13.49 1.35 -15.41
C VAL A 100 14.09 1.29 -14.01
N LYS A 101 14.93 0.27 -13.72
CA LYS A 101 15.61 0.10 -12.43
C LYS A 101 16.43 1.33 -12.07
N ASN A 102 17.30 1.77 -12.98
CA ASN A 102 18.18 2.93 -12.76
C ASN A 102 17.38 4.22 -12.58
N CYS A 103 16.37 4.42 -13.44
CA CYS A 103 15.56 5.63 -13.38
C CYS A 103 14.74 5.72 -12.09
N ILE A 104 14.22 4.60 -11.58
CA ILE A 104 13.53 4.54 -10.28
C ILE A 104 14.45 5.02 -9.14
N LEU A 105 15.70 4.56 -9.10
CA LEU A 105 16.65 4.92 -8.04
C LEU A 105 16.92 6.43 -8.04
N ASP A 106 17.08 7.03 -9.22
CA ASP A 106 17.35 8.45 -9.37
C ASP A 106 16.12 9.33 -9.09
N GLN A 107 14.93 8.87 -9.48
CA GLN A 107 13.71 9.68 -9.48
C GLN A 107 12.72 9.37 -8.35
N ALA A 108 13.00 8.39 -7.49
CA ALA A 108 12.20 8.07 -6.30
C ALA A 108 11.75 9.31 -5.48
N PRO A 109 12.58 10.36 -5.28
CA PRO A 109 12.16 11.57 -4.57
C PRO A 109 10.93 12.27 -5.15
N LEU A 110 10.69 12.16 -6.46
CA LEU A 110 9.55 12.79 -7.15
C LEU A 110 8.20 12.29 -6.65
N LEU A 111 8.14 11.09 -6.05
CA LEU A 111 6.90 10.60 -5.40
C LEU A 111 6.37 11.57 -4.34
N SER A 112 7.25 12.31 -3.67
CA SER A 112 6.87 13.28 -2.63
C SER A 112 6.07 14.47 -3.17
N ASN A 113 6.07 14.68 -4.49
CA ASN A 113 5.32 15.75 -5.16
C ASN A 113 3.90 15.32 -5.56
N ILE A 114 3.59 14.02 -5.45
CA ILE A 114 2.27 13.49 -5.78
C ILE A 114 1.29 13.81 -4.66
N SER A 115 0.03 14.09 -5.03
CA SER A 115 -1.01 14.35 -4.05
C SER A 115 -1.18 13.14 -3.09
N PRO A 116 -1.27 13.37 -1.77
CA PRO A 116 -1.43 12.28 -0.80
C PRO A 116 -2.65 11.39 -1.06
N ALA A 117 -3.72 11.95 -1.64
CA ALA A 117 -4.92 11.19 -2.01
C ALA A 117 -4.65 10.20 -3.15
N ARG A 118 -3.86 10.59 -4.15
CA ARG A 118 -3.48 9.70 -5.25
C ARG A 118 -2.55 8.59 -4.78
N LEU A 119 -1.61 8.92 -3.87
CA LEU A 119 -0.75 7.91 -3.25
C LEU A 119 -1.53 6.93 -2.39
N TYR A 120 -2.63 7.34 -1.75
CA TYR A 120 -3.50 6.44 -0.99
C TYR A 120 -4.14 5.37 -1.88
N GLU A 121 -4.73 5.78 -3.01
CA GLU A 121 -5.33 4.84 -3.98
C GLU A 121 -4.30 3.82 -4.49
N GLU A 122 -3.07 4.26 -4.75
CA GLU A 122 -2.01 3.35 -5.18
C GLU A 122 -1.49 2.48 -4.05
N CYS A 123 -1.39 2.97 -2.82
CA CYS A 123 -1.06 2.15 -1.65
C CYS A 123 -2.04 0.98 -1.46
N ILE A 124 -3.34 1.22 -1.67
CA ILE A 124 -4.32 0.13 -1.64
C ILE A 124 -3.96 -0.92 -2.69
N LYS A 125 -3.73 -0.51 -3.93
CA LYS A 125 -3.41 -1.46 -5.02
C LYS A 125 -2.07 -2.17 -4.80
N LEU A 126 -1.10 -1.51 -4.19
CA LEU A 126 0.23 -2.06 -3.89
C LEU A 126 0.20 -3.18 -2.84
N PHE A 127 -0.66 -3.06 -1.83
CA PHE A 127 -0.64 -3.96 -0.68
C PHE A 127 -1.90 -4.83 -0.54
N HIS A 128 -2.98 -4.53 -1.26
CA HIS A 128 -4.16 -5.40 -1.37
C HIS A 128 -4.09 -6.23 -2.64
N ASN A 129 -3.04 -7.04 -2.75
CA ASN A 129 -2.89 -8.04 -3.79
C ASN A 129 -2.15 -9.27 -3.24
N GLU A 130 -2.09 -10.32 -4.05
CA GLU A 130 -1.51 -11.62 -3.69
C GLU A 130 0.01 -11.63 -3.51
N TYR A 131 0.68 -10.53 -3.89
CA TYR A 131 2.14 -10.36 -3.92
C TYR A 131 2.58 -9.20 -3.01
N SER A 132 1.74 -8.85 -2.03
CA SER A 132 1.90 -7.63 -1.24
C SER A 132 3.20 -7.57 -0.43
N PHE A 133 3.74 -8.71 -0.02
CA PHE A 133 5.02 -8.76 0.71
C PHE A 133 6.19 -8.55 -0.24
N GLU A 134 6.16 -9.20 -1.40
CA GLU A 134 7.17 -9.08 -2.45
C GLU A 134 7.23 -7.64 -2.97
N VAL A 135 6.06 -7.03 -3.20
CA VAL A 135 5.95 -5.60 -3.55
C VAL A 135 6.56 -4.72 -2.46
N TYR A 136 6.29 -5.02 -1.19
CA TYR A 136 6.90 -4.28 -0.07
C TYR A 136 8.43 -4.36 -0.10
N GLU A 137 8.99 -5.55 -0.31
CA GLU A 137 10.45 -5.75 -0.36
C GLU A 137 11.10 -4.99 -1.52
N GLN A 138 10.48 -4.99 -2.70
CA GLN A 138 11.00 -4.21 -3.82
C GLN A 138 10.88 -2.70 -3.58
N LEU A 139 9.75 -2.22 -3.05
CA LEU A 139 9.59 -0.80 -2.73
C LEU A 139 10.64 -0.34 -1.73
N GLU A 140 10.99 -1.18 -0.76
CA GLU A 140 12.08 -0.92 0.19
C GLU A 140 13.44 -0.92 -0.52
N LYS A 141 13.74 -1.95 -1.33
CA LYS A 141 14.99 -2.08 -2.11
C LYS A 141 15.25 -0.88 -3.01
N TYR A 142 14.23 -0.40 -3.71
CA TYR A 142 14.33 0.77 -4.60
C TYR A 142 14.22 2.11 -3.85
N GLY A 143 14.08 2.10 -2.52
CA GLY A 143 13.96 3.30 -1.72
C GLY A 143 12.67 4.09 -1.95
N LEU A 144 11.64 3.49 -2.56
CA LEU A 144 10.33 4.09 -2.81
C LEU A 144 9.47 4.10 -1.54
N LEU A 145 9.59 3.07 -0.70
CA LEU A 145 8.77 2.90 0.50
C LEU A 145 8.84 4.10 1.44
N LYS A 146 10.02 4.71 1.61
CA LYS A 146 10.22 5.88 2.49
C LYS A 146 9.42 7.11 2.07
N HIS A 147 9.05 7.22 0.79
CA HIS A 147 8.22 8.31 0.26
C HIS A 147 6.74 8.09 0.52
N LEU A 148 6.33 6.84 0.76
CA LEU A 148 4.96 6.47 1.13
C LEU A 148 4.80 6.40 2.66
N PHE A 149 5.77 5.81 3.36
CA PHE A 149 5.72 5.47 4.78
C PHE A 149 7.06 5.74 5.46
N LYS A 150 7.42 7.02 5.65
CA LYS A 150 8.71 7.40 6.26
C LYS A 150 8.87 6.86 7.69
N GLN A 151 7.76 6.70 8.40
CA GLN A 151 7.73 6.24 9.79
C GLN A 151 7.76 4.70 9.92
N THR A 152 7.76 3.97 8.81
CA THR A 152 7.70 2.51 8.81
C THR A 152 9.09 1.91 8.63
N HIS A 153 9.44 0.97 9.50
CA HIS A 153 10.66 0.19 9.45
C HIS A 153 10.35 -1.29 9.27
N LYS A 154 11.18 -2.00 8.50
CA LYS A 154 11.02 -3.44 8.27
C LYS A 154 11.07 -4.19 9.58
N ASN A 155 10.07 -5.04 9.80
CA ASN A 155 10.01 -5.96 10.93
C ASN A 155 9.20 -7.20 10.56
N ASP A 156 9.30 -8.23 11.38
CA ASP A 156 8.61 -9.50 11.16
C ASP A 156 7.07 -9.37 11.23
N PHE A 157 6.57 -8.35 11.95
CA PHE A 157 5.14 -8.09 12.06
C PHE A 157 4.54 -7.63 10.72
N ILE A 158 5.21 -6.72 10.00
CA ILE A 158 4.81 -6.29 8.65
C ILE A 158 4.88 -7.47 7.69
N LYS A 159 5.96 -8.25 7.73
CA LYS A 159 6.11 -9.46 6.89
C LYS A 159 4.93 -10.41 7.08
N LYS A 160 4.64 -10.81 8.32
CA LYS A 160 3.54 -11.73 8.63
C LYS A 160 2.17 -11.15 8.27
N ALA A 161 1.95 -9.86 8.49
CA ALA A 161 0.71 -9.20 8.10
C ALA A 161 0.48 -9.17 6.59
N LEU A 162 1.51 -8.85 5.80
CA LEU A 162 1.41 -8.84 4.34
C LEU A 162 1.22 -10.26 3.78
N LEU A 163 1.97 -11.24 4.29
CA LEU A 163 1.76 -12.65 3.92
C LEU A 163 0.34 -13.13 4.27
N ASN A 164 -0.20 -12.73 5.42
CA ASN A 164 -1.58 -13.03 5.79
C ASN A 164 -2.59 -12.35 4.85
N THR A 165 -2.40 -11.06 4.54
CA THR A 165 -3.23 -10.32 3.57
C THR A 165 -3.22 -11.01 2.20
N ALA A 166 -2.04 -11.38 1.69
CA ALA A 166 -1.90 -12.12 0.44
C ALA A 166 -2.67 -13.45 0.47
N ALA A 167 -2.52 -14.24 1.54
CA ALA A 167 -3.24 -15.51 1.71
C ALA A 167 -4.76 -15.32 1.79
N ARG A 168 -5.24 -14.24 2.42
CA ARG A 168 -6.67 -13.90 2.48
C ARG A 168 -7.23 -13.57 1.10
N ILE A 169 -6.50 -12.79 0.31
CA ILE A 169 -6.90 -12.43 -1.06
C ILE A 169 -6.99 -13.67 -1.94
N LYS A 170 -5.99 -14.57 -1.87
CA LYS A 170 -6.03 -15.89 -2.56
C LYS A 170 -7.26 -16.73 -2.20
N GLN A 171 -7.77 -16.57 -0.98
CA GLN A 171 -8.97 -17.25 -0.48
C GLN A 171 -10.26 -16.46 -0.73
N ASN A 172 -10.23 -15.39 -1.54
CA ASN A 172 -11.36 -14.47 -1.78
C ASN A 172 -11.98 -13.88 -0.49
N LYS A 173 -11.18 -13.74 0.57
CA LYS A 173 -11.62 -13.12 1.82
C LYS A 173 -11.42 -11.61 1.77
N PRO A 174 -12.34 -10.82 2.36
CA PRO A 174 -12.18 -9.37 2.40
C PRO A 174 -10.97 -8.97 3.24
N VAL A 175 -10.31 -7.90 2.79
CA VAL A 175 -9.20 -7.22 3.46
C VAL A 175 -9.55 -5.74 3.63
N THR A 176 -8.99 -5.09 4.65
CA THR A 176 -9.31 -3.70 4.99
C THR A 176 -8.05 -2.85 5.05
N PRO A 177 -8.05 -1.63 4.46
CA PRO A 177 -6.90 -0.74 4.54
C PRO A 177 -6.56 -0.38 5.99
N ALA A 178 -7.57 -0.32 6.87
CA ALA A 178 -7.35 0.03 8.28
C ALA A 178 -6.35 -0.89 8.97
N PHE A 179 -6.40 -2.18 8.65
CA PHE A 179 -5.49 -3.16 9.23
C PHE A 179 -4.07 -2.95 8.73
N LEU A 180 -3.89 -2.77 7.42
CA LEU A 180 -2.59 -2.51 6.79
C LEU A 180 -1.91 -1.28 7.39
N PHE A 181 -2.59 -0.13 7.39
CA PHE A 181 -2.03 1.11 7.94
C PHE A 181 -1.79 1.02 9.45
N ALA A 182 -2.65 0.32 10.20
CA ALA A 182 -2.44 0.09 11.62
C ALA A 182 -1.17 -0.73 11.89
N VAL A 183 -0.85 -1.71 11.04
CA VAL A 183 0.37 -2.53 11.14
C VAL A 183 1.60 -1.70 10.80
N PHE A 184 1.58 -1.00 9.66
CA PHE A 184 2.74 -0.26 9.15
C PHE A 184 3.20 0.85 10.10
N LEU A 185 2.25 1.46 10.82
CA LEU A 185 2.51 2.56 11.74
C LEU A 185 2.64 2.12 13.20
N TRP A 186 2.50 0.82 13.50
CA TRP A 186 2.46 0.31 14.87
C TRP A 186 3.73 0.61 15.66
N GLN A 187 4.89 0.41 15.03
CA GLN A 187 6.18 0.67 15.67
C GLN A 187 6.33 2.17 16.02
N ALA A 188 6.09 3.06 15.04
CA ALA A 188 6.14 4.51 15.27
C ALA A 188 5.15 4.95 16.36
N GLN A 189 3.96 4.35 16.39
CA GLN A 189 2.97 4.58 17.43
C GLN A 189 3.50 4.19 18.82
N ASN A 190 4.12 3.03 18.96
CA ASN A 190 4.66 2.58 20.24
C ASN A 190 5.84 3.43 20.71
N GLU A 191 6.76 3.77 19.81
CA GLU A 191 7.89 4.65 20.11
C GLU A 191 7.40 6.02 20.60
N ARG A 192 6.42 6.60 19.90
CA ARG A 192 5.83 7.89 20.30
C ARG A 192 5.06 7.79 21.61
N PHE A 193 4.32 6.70 21.82
CA PHE A 193 3.62 6.43 23.08
C PHE A 193 4.58 6.39 24.27
N VAL A 194 5.70 5.66 24.16
CA VAL A 194 6.71 5.59 25.22
C VAL A 194 7.27 6.97 25.56
N MET A 195 7.51 7.82 24.56
CA MET A 195 7.99 9.19 24.79
C MET A 195 6.96 10.06 25.54
N ILE A 196 5.69 10.01 25.13
CA ILE A 196 4.61 10.80 25.75
C ILE A 196 4.29 10.29 27.15
N LYS A 197 4.31 8.96 27.35
CA LYS A 197 3.98 8.31 28.62
C LYS A 197 4.89 8.77 29.78
N LYS A 198 6.14 9.15 29.49
CA LYS A 198 7.06 9.74 30.48
C LYS A 198 6.53 11.04 31.10
N LYS A 199 5.72 11.80 30.36
CA LYS A 199 5.13 13.08 30.80
C LYS A 199 3.66 12.96 31.17
N GLN A 200 2.93 12.01 30.58
CA GLN A 200 1.49 11.84 30.74
C GLN A 200 1.13 10.62 31.60
N ARG A 201 0.53 10.87 32.78
CA ARG A 201 0.13 9.82 33.73
C ARG A 201 -1.03 8.97 33.24
N SER A 202 -1.96 9.53 32.46
CA SER A 202 -3.07 8.75 31.90
C SER A 202 -2.61 7.92 30.70
N PHE A 203 -2.82 6.59 30.76
CA PHE A 203 -2.52 5.69 29.63
C PHE A 203 -3.35 6.05 28.40
N TYR A 204 -4.67 6.23 28.58
CA TYR A 204 -5.59 6.53 27.48
C TYR A 204 -5.22 7.83 26.77
N LEU A 205 -4.91 8.89 27.54
CA LEU A 205 -4.55 10.19 26.97
C LEU A 205 -3.21 10.10 26.22
N ALA A 206 -2.21 9.41 26.79
CA ALA A 206 -0.93 9.20 26.12
C ALA A 206 -1.09 8.41 24.80
N MET A 207 -1.93 7.37 24.80
CA MET A 207 -2.18 6.54 23.62
C MET A 207 -2.86 7.32 22.50
N THR A 208 -3.91 8.08 22.83
CA THR A 208 -4.65 8.91 21.87
C THR A 208 -3.75 10.00 21.27
N GLN A 209 -2.96 10.68 22.12
CA GLN A 209 -2.04 11.72 21.66
C GLN A 209 -0.96 11.14 20.74
N ALA A 210 -0.32 10.03 21.13
CA ALA A 210 0.67 9.37 20.27
C ALA A 210 0.07 8.99 18.91
N SER A 211 -1.16 8.44 18.92
CA SER A 211 -1.85 7.99 17.71
C SER A 211 -2.11 9.17 16.77
N GLU A 212 -2.53 10.30 17.32
CA GLU A 212 -2.78 11.53 16.56
C GLU A 212 -1.53 12.07 15.90
N GLU A 213 -0.43 12.15 16.66
CA GLU A 213 0.82 12.69 16.13
C GLU A 213 1.40 11.83 15.01
N VAL A 214 1.38 10.50 15.14
CA VAL A 214 1.84 9.57 14.09
C VAL A 214 0.96 9.65 12.84
N ILE A 215 -0.37 9.70 13.02
CA ILE A 215 -1.32 9.81 11.92
C ILE A 215 -1.17 11.16 11.19
N ILE A 216 -1.02 12.27 11.91
CA ILE A 216 -0.82 13.59 11.32
C ILE A 216 0.45 13.62 10.47
N ASN A 217 1.54 12.99 10.94
CA ASN A 217 2.76 12.89 10.15
C ASN A 217 2.60 11.99 8.93
N GLN A 218 1.84 10.90 9.02
CA GLN A 218 1.58 10.01 7.89
C GLN A 218 0.72 10.68 6.81
N ILE A 219 -0.29 11.46 7.19
CA ILE A 219 -1.21 12.16 6.26
C ILE A 219 -0.46 13.10 5.31
N LYS A 220 0.71 13.61 5.72
CA LYS A 220 1.58 14.44 4.87
C LYS A 220 2.11 13.70 3.64
N GLN A 221 2.25 12.38 3.71
CA GLN A 221 2.73 11.53 2.61
C GLN A 221 1.58 10.83 1.89
N VAL A 222 0.68 10.20 2.65
CA VAL A 222 -0.43 9.41 2.11
C VAL A 222 -1.70 9.80 2.86
N SER A 223 -2.72 10.24 2.13
CA SER A 223 -3.98 10.68 2.72
C SER A 223 -4.66 9.52 3.45
N LEU A 224 -5.16 9.79 4.65
CA LEU A 224 -5.94 8.84 5.43
C LEU A 224 -7.32 9.44 5.71
N PRO A 225 -8.40 8.93 5.09
CA PRO A 225 -9.75 9.39 5.38
C PRO A 225 -10.10 9.30 6.88
N LYS A 226 -11.02 10.14 7.36
CA LYS A 226 -11.43 10.17 8.78
C LYS A 226 -11.91 8.81 9.30
N TRP A 227 -12.70 8.09 8.50
CA TRP A 227 -13.17 6.75 8.88
C TRP A 227 -12.00 5.77 9.07
N LEU A 228 -10.95 5.90 8.26
CA LEU A 228 -9.78 5.02 8.29
C LEU A 228 -8.94 5.29 9.55
N THR A 229 -8.64 6.56 9.83
CA THR A 229 -7.89 6.96 11.02
C THR A 229 -8.61 6.58 12.32
N ALA A 230 -9.94 6.71 12.36
CA ALA A 230 -10.74 6.26 13.50
C ALA A 230 -10.59 4.75 13.75
N ARG A 231 -10.66 3.93 12.69
CA ARG A 231 -10.48 2.47 12.79
C ARG A 231 -9.07 2.07 13.24
N ILE A 232 -8.04 2.76 12.74
CA ILE A 232 -6.65 2.53 13.16
C ILE A 232 -6.49 2.80 14.66
N LYS A 233 -6.97 3.96 15.13
CA LYS A 233 -6.95 4.32 16.56
C LYS A 233 -7.70 3.31 17.42
N ASP A 234 -8.84 2.83 16.95
CA ASP A 234 -9.63 1.80 17.63
C ASP A 234 -8.84 0.50 17.82
N ILE A 235 -8.20 -0.01 16.76
CA ILE A 235 -7.37 -1.22 16.81
C ILE A 235 -6.29 -1.07 17.88
N TRP A 236 -5.58 0.06 17.86
CA TRP A 236 -4.48 0.34 18.77
C TRP A 236 -4.92 0.50 20.22
N ILE A 237 -5.99 1.26 20.50
CA ILE A 237 -6.52 1.44 21.86
C ILE A 237 -6.97 0.09 22.43
N MET A 238 -7.58 -0.76 21.60
CA MET A 238 -8.04 -2.09 22.04
C MET A 238 -6.91 -3.02 22.44
N GLN A 239 -5.70 -2.88 21.88
CA GLN A 239 -4.55 -3.72 22.26
C GLN A 239 -4.33 -3.72 23.77
N SER A 240 -4.34 -2.53 24.39
CA SER A 240 -4.16 -2.39 25.84
C SER A 240 -5.24 -3.07 26.69
N LYS A 241 -6.45 -3.21 26.15
CA LYS A 241 -7.57 -3.88 26.83
C LYS A 241 -7.44 -5.39 26.71
N LEU A 242 -7.06 -5.87 25.52
CA LEU A 242 -6.89 -7.30 25.25
C LEU A 242 -5.68 -7.88 26.01
N GLU A 243 -4.58 -7.13 26.09
CA GLU A 243 -3.37 -7.52 26.81
C GLU A 243 -3.60 -7.72 28.32
N LYS A 244 -4.48 -6.93 28.94
CA LYS A 244 -4.75 -7.00 30.39
C LYS A 244 -5.68 -8.14 30.81
N MET A 245 -6.42 -8.74 29.87
CA MET A 245 -7.34 -9.87 30.12
C MET A 245 -8.22 -9.71 31.37
N HIS A 246 -8.90 -8.57 31.54
CA HIS A 246 -9.77 -8.37 32.70
C HIS A 246 -10.99 -9.33 32.64
N PRO A 247 -11.12 -10.32 33.55
CA PRO A 247 -12.14 -11.37 33.41
C PRO A 247 -13.58 -10.83 33.36
N LYS A 248 -13.85 -9.78 34.14
CA LYS A 248 -15.18 -9.13 34.20
C LYS A 248 -15.57 -8.36 32.94
N LYS A 249 -14.64 -8.14 32.00
CA LYS A 249 -14.87 -7.38 30.76
C LYS A 249 -14.76 -8.24 29.50
N VAL A 250 -14.63 -9.55 29.66
CA VAL A 250 -14.44 -10.48 28.53
C VAL A 250 -15.65 -10.43 27.61
N ASP A 251 -16.86 -10.61 28.15
CA ASP A 251 -18.09 -10.60 27.36
C ASP A 251 -18.33 -9.26 26.66
N ASP A 252 -18.13 -8.14 27.37
CA ASP A 252 -18.23 -6.79 26.81
C ASP A 252 -17.26 -6.56 25.65
N LEU A 253 -16.05 -7.14 25.74
CA LEU A 253 -15.04 -7.02 24.70
C LEU A 253 -15.37 -7.90 23.51
N LEU A 254 -15.87 -9.13 23.72
CA LEU A 254 -16.27 -10.05 22.65
C LEU A 254 -17.44 -9.50 21.83
N GLN A 255 -18.41 -8.86 22.48
CA GLN A 255 -19.55 -8.23 21.82
C GLN A 255 -19.19 -6.92 21.09
N ASN A 256 -17.99 -6.38 21.32
CA ASN A 256 -17.58 -5.14 20.70
C ASN A 256 -17.39 -5.33 19.17
N PRO A 257 -18.04 -4.53 18.31
CA PRO A 257 -17.90 -4.65 16.85
C PRO A 257 -16.46 -4.49 16.33
N ARG A 258 -15.57 -3.92 17.15
CA ARG A 258 -14.16 -3.67 16.82
C ARG A 258 -13.24 -4.80 17.26
N PHE A 259 -13.76 -5.78 18.00
CA PHE A 259 -12.99 -6.88 18.59
C PHE A 259 -12.24 -7.69 17.55
N ARG A 260 -12.93 -8.14 16.48
CA ARG A 260 -12.33 -9.07 15.52
C ARG A 260 -11.01 -8.57 14.93
N MET A 261 -10.99 -7.32 14.46
CA MET A 261 -9.77 -6.72 13.89
C MET A 261 -8.68 -6.51 14.95
N ALA A 262 -9.05 -6.07 16.16
CA ALA A 262 -8.08 -5.89 17.24
C ALA A 262 -7.48 -7.23 17.72
N TYR A 263 -8.28 -8.29 17.73
CA TYR A 263 -7.85 -9.66 18.02
C TYR A 263 -6.93 -10.19 16.92
N ASP A 264 -7.31 -10.08 15.64
CA ASP A 264 -6.45 -10.50 14.52
C ASP A 264 -5.09 -9.78 14.55
N PHE A 265 -5.09 -8.49 14.94
CA PHE A 265 -3.87 -7.70 15.13
C PHE A 265 -3.02 -8.22 16.31
N LEU A 266 -3.66 -8.51 17.45
CA LEU A 266 -2.99 -9.09 18.62
C LEU A 266 -2.39 -10.48 18.30
N LEU A 267 -3.14 -11.32 17.60
CA LEU A 267 -2.70 -12.65 17.20
C LEU A 267 -1.43 -12.55 16.33
N LEU A 268 -1.44 -11.70 15.31
CA LEU A 268 -0.24 -11.47 14.48
C LEU A 268 0.92 -10.88 15.29
N ARG A 269 0.67 -9.97 16.23
CA ARG A 269 1.72 -9.44 17.13
C ARG A 269 2.34 -10.55 17.98
N SER A 270 1.50 -11.42 18.56
CA SER A 270 1.95 -12.53 19.39
C SER A 270 2.81 -13.52 18.62
N GLN A 271 2.51 -13.71 17.33
CA GLN A 271 3.27 -14.59 16.46
C GLN A 271 4.54 -13.95 15.93
N SER A 272 4.77 -12.64 16.10
CA SER A 272 5.86 -11.89 15.46
C SER A 272 6.76 -11.16 16.46
N ILE A 273 6.37 -9.95 16.85
CA ILE A 273 7.18 -9.00 17.61
C ILE A 273 6.97 -9.09 19.14
N ASN A 274 5.91 -9.76 19.59
CA ASN A 274 5.56 -9.88 21.01
C ASN A 274 5.24 -11.34 21.42
N PRO A 275 6.19 -12.29 21.36
CA PRO A 275 5.94 -13.69 21.73
C PRO A 275 5.34 -13.88 23.13
N GLU A 276 5.61 -12.96 24.06
CA GLU A 276 5.03 -12.94 25.41
C GLU A 276 3.49 -12.81 25.43
N LEU A 277 2.87 -12.39 24.32
CA LEU A 277 1.42 -12.28 24.19
C LEU A 277 0.76 -13.57 23.66
N GLU A 278 1.52 -14.65 23.45
CA GLU A 278 0.99 -15.90 22.89
C GLU A 278 -0.11 -16.51 23.78
N ASP A 279 0.08 -16.52 25.10
CA ASP A 279 -0.92 -17.04 26.03
C ASP A 279 -2.18 -16.16 26.06
N VAL A 280 -2.01 -14.85 25.92
CA VAL A 280 -3.12 -13.90 25.78
C VAL A 280 -3.92 -14.18 24.51
N ALA A 281 -3.23 -14.39 23.39
CA ALA A 281 -3.88 -14.73 22.13
C ALA A 281 -4.62 -16.08 22.21
N LYS A 282 -4.03 -17.10 22.83
CA LYS A 282 -4.67 -18.40 23.09
C LYS A 282 -5.90 -18.26 23.96
N PHE A 283 -5.86 -17.43 25.01
CA PHE A 283 -7.01 -17.15 25.86
C PHE A 283 -8.17 -16.57 25.05
N TRP A 284 -7.93 -15.51 24.28
CA TRP A 284 -8.98 -14.90 23.45
C TRP A 284 -9.47 -15.82 22.32
N THR A 285 -8.62 -16.73 21.83
CA THR A 285 -9.04 -17.78 20.88
C THR A 285 -10.10 -18.69 21.50
N LYS A 286 -9.84 -19.16 22.73
CA LYS A 286 -10.78 -20.02 23.47
C LYS A 286 -12.05 -19.28 23.87
N ALA A 287 -11.94 -18.03 24.29
CA ALA A 287 -13.10 -17.22 24.70
C ALA A 287 -14.06 -16.88 23.54
N GLN A 288 -13.65 -17.06 22.28
CA GLN A 288 -14.50 -16.86 21.10
C GLN A 288 -15.28 -18.11 20.68
N GLN A 289 -14.98 -19.27 21.27
CA GLN A 289 -15.65 -20.56 20.99
C GLN A 289 -16.87 -20.72 21.90
#